data_AF-A0A957P8K9-F1
#
_entry.id   AF-A0A957P8K9-F1
#
_cell.length_a   1.000
_cell.length_b   1.000
_cell.length_c   1.000
_cell.angle_alpha   90.00
_cell.angle_beta   90.00
_cell.angle_gamma   90.00
#
_symmetry.space_group_name_H-M   'P 1'
#
loop_
_entity.id
_entity.type
_entity.pdbx_description
1 polymer ?
#
loop_
_entity_poly.entity_id
_entity_poly.type
_entity_poly.pdbx_seq_one_letter_code
_entity_poly.pdbx_strand_id
1 'polypeptide(L)'
;MSEQSVPNWRENGVRVVSGEHLDLNTPQTPGMTRAAAINNATAGAQKLWAGTVEIHPDAKTGVHHHGALESVIYVVRGRARMR
;
A
#
# COMPACT_ATOMS: atom_id res chain seq x y z
N MET A 1 37.11 9.42 -6.27
CA MET A 1 35.67 9.13 -6.15
C MET A 1 35.54 7.63 -6.25
N SER A 2 35.09 6.94 -5.20
CA SER A 2 34.92 5.49 -5.23
C SER A 2 33.68 5.14 -6.05
N GLU A 3 33.82 4.26 -7.04
CA GLU A 3 32.69 3.63 -7.71
C GLU A 3 31.87 2.87 -6.66
N GLN A 4 30.64 3.31 -6.42
CA GLN A 4 29.69 2.51 -5.65
C GLN A 4 29.32 1.30 -6.52
N SER A 5 29.64 0.09 -6.03
CA SER A 5 29.26 -1.15 -6.70
C SER A 5 27.75 -1.17 -6.89
N VAL A 6 27.29 -1.26 -8.15
CA VAL A 6 25.86 -1.41 -8.46
C VAL A 6 25.36 -2.69 -7.76
N PRO A 7 24.34 -2.61 -6.89
CA PRO A 7 23.81 -3.80 -6.24
C PRO A 7 23.38 -4.82 -7.29
N ASN A 8 23.70 -6.10 -7.07
CA ASN A 8 23.20 -7.16 -7.95
C ASN A 8 21.67 -7.17 -7.88
N TRP A 9 21.00 -6.56 -8.86
CA TRP A 9 19.56 -6.33 -8.86
C TRP A 9 18.75 -7.61 -8.78
N ARG A 10 19.30 -8.73 -9.25
CA ARG A 10 18.62 -10.02 -9.21
C ARG A 10 18.44 -10.48 -7.77
N GLU A 11 19.48 -10.32 -6.96
CA GLU A 11 19.51 -10.77 -5.56
C GLU A 11 19.07 -9.67 -4.58
N ASN A 12 19.23 -8.39 -4.94
CA ASN A 12 19.06 -7.24 -4.04
C ASN A 12 18.15 -6.12 -4.59
N GLY A 13 17.61 -6.27 -5.79
CA GLY A 13 16.78 -5.25 -6.46
C GLY A 13 15.28 -5.49 -6.35
N VAL A 14 14.85 -6.67 -5.89
CA VAL A 14 13.44 -7.00 -5.69
C VAL A 14 13.20 -7.27 -4.22
N ARG A 15 12.20 -6.59 -3.65
CA ARG A 15 11.71 -6.84 -2.30
C ARG A 15 10.30 -7.40 -2.37
N VAL A 16 10.08 -8.51 -1.67
CA VAL A 16 8.75 -9.10 -1.49
C VAL A 16 8.27 -8.77 -0.08
N VAL A 17 7.05 -8.23 0.01
CA VAL A 17 6.35 -8.04 1.29
C VAL A 17 5.21 -9.04 1.32
N SER A 18 5.35 -10.10 2.12
CA SER A 18 4.30 -11.12 2.25
C SER A 18 3.14 -10.59 3.09
N GLY A 19 1.98 -11.28 3.04
CA GLY A 19 0.81 -10.92 3.84
C GLY A 19 1.06 -10.87 5.35
N GLU A 20 2.00 -11.68 5.85
CA GLU A 20 2.41 -11.70 7.26
C GLU A 20 3.18 -10.45 7.69
N HIS A 21 3.75 -9.72 6.73
CA HIS A 21 4.53 -8.50 6.96
C HIS A 21 3.74 -7.22 6.67
N LEU A 22 2.43 -7.33 6.50
CA LEU A 22 1.59 -6.15 6.34
C LEU A 22 1.56 -5.33 7.63
N ASP A 23 1.78 -4.04 7.50
CA ASP A 23 1.78 -3.11 8.63
C ASP A 23 0.36 -2.58 8.88
N LEU A 24 -0.21 -2.94 10.04
CA LEU A 24 -1.52 -2.50 10.48
C LEU A 24 -1.51 -1.12 11.15
N ASN A 25 -0.35 -0.52 11.39
CA ASN A 25 -0.19 0.82 11.96
C ASN A 25 -0.52 1.92 10.93
N THR A 26 -1.75 1.88 10.43
CA THR A 26 -2.30 2.87 9.52
C THR A 26 -3.55 3.48 10.16
N PRO A 27 -3.91 4.74 9.81
CA PRO A 27 -5.17 5.31 10.25
C PRO A 27 -6.35 4.43 9.80
N GLN A 28 -7.08 3.88 10.78
CA GLN A 28 -8.23 3.03 10.53
C GLN A 28 -9.53 3.85 10.52
N THR A 29 -10.51 3.39 9.74
CA THR A 29 -11.87 3.93 9.74
C THR A 29 -12.80 2.81 10.22
N PRO A 30 -13.82 3.09 11.07
CA PRO A 30 -14.77 2.06 11.47
C PRO A 30 -15.36 1.30 10.27
N GLY A 31 -15.34 -0.03 10.33
CA GLY A 31 -15.79 -0.90 9.23
C GLY A 31 -14.77 -1.07 8.09
N MET A 32 -13.55 -0.57 8.25
CA MET A 32 -12.45 -0.75 7.31
C MET A 32 -11.17 -1.11 8.05
N THR A 33 -10.49 -2.15 7.58
CA THR A 33 -9.13 -2.49 8.02
C THR A 33 -8.17 -2.25 6.86
N ARG A 34 -7.21 -1.35 7.09
CA ARG A 34 -6.16 -0.99 6.15
C ARG A 34 -4.82 -1.53 6.64
N ALA A 35 -4.08 -2.16 5.74
CA ALA A 35 -2.76 -2.69 6.03
C ALA A 35 -1.79 -2.27 4.92
N ALA A 36 -0.64 -1.68 5.27
CA ALA A 36 0.34 -1.23 4.30
C ALA A 36 1.31 -2.36 3.92
N ALA A 37 1.57 -2.50 2.62
CA ALA A 37 2.63 -3.36 2.10
C ALA A 37 3.84 -2.54 1.66
N ILE A 38 3.61 -1.44 0.94
CA ILE A 38 4.63 -0.53 0.43
C ILE A 38 4.37 0.85 1.03
N ASN A 39 5.26 1.28 1.92
CA ASN A 39 5.36 2.64 2.40
C ASN A 39 6.84 2.96 2.72
N ASN A 40 7.12 4.08 3.37
CA ASN A 40 8.49 4.43 3.75
C ASN A 40 9.10 3.41 4.74
N ALA A 41 8.37 3.02 5.77
CA ALA A 41 8.85 2.09 6.79
C ALA A 41 9.04 0.65 6.26
N THR A 42 8.14 0.16 5.42
CA THR A 42 8.17 -1.22 4.91
C THR A 42 9.07 -1.38 3.70
N ALA A 43 9.22 -0.36 2.84
CA ALA A 43 9.89 -0.48 1.55
C ALA A 43 10.81 0.69 1.18
N GLY A 44 10.98 1.70 2.05
CA GLY A 44 11.74 2.91 1.73
C GLY A 44 11.05 3.80 0.69
N ALA A 45 9.77 3.58 0.42
CA ALA A 45 9.03 4.33 -0.60
C ALA A 45 8.88 5.80 -0.20
N GLN A 46 9.07 6.70 -1.17
CA GLN A 46 8.94 8.15 -0.95
C GLN A 46 7.64 8.73 -1.54
N LYS A 47 7.19 8.17 -2.66
CA LYS A 47 6.04 8.69 -3.43
C LYS A 47 4.97 7.64 -3.72
N LEU A 48 5.21 6.39 -3.35
CA LEU A 48 4.31 5.28 -3.59
C LEU A 48 3.79 4.75 -2.26
N TRP A 49 2.48 4.50 -2.21
CA TRP A 49 1.84 3.73 -1.17
C TRP A 49 1.05 2.59 -1.83
N ALA A 50 1.17 1.38 -1.30
CA ALA A 50 0.32 0.26 -1.67
C ALA A 50 0.03 -0.60 -0.45
N GLY A 51 -1.15 -1.21 -0.43
CA GLY A 51 -1.60 -2.02 0.67
C GLY A 51 -2.93 -2.70 0.37
N THR A 52 -3.45 -3.40 1.36
CA THR A 52 -4.75 -4.04 1.30
C THR A 52 -5.76 -3.26 2.11
N VAL A 53 -7.01 -3.31 1.68
CA VAL A 53 -8.15 -2.75 2.40
C VAL A 53 -9.24 -3.80 2.43
N GLU A 54 -9.65 -4.21 3.63
CA GLU A 54 -10.87 -4.98 3.85
C GLU A 54 -11.95 -4.03 4.34
N ILE A 55 -13.11 -4.06 3.67
CA ILE A 55 -14.23 -3.15 3.93
C ILE A 55 -15.45 -4.01 4.26
N HIS A 56 -16.04 -3.77 5.42
CA HIS A 56 -17.26 -4.45 5.85
C HIS A 56 -18.44 -4.04 4.95
N PRO A 57 -19.46 -4.90 4.79
CA PRO A 57 -20.68 -4.55 4.06
C PRO A 57 -21.26 -3.21 4.52
N ASP A 58 -21.71 -2.39 3.57
CA ASP A 58 -22.32 -1.06 3.77
C ASP A 58 -21.44 0.01 4.46
N ALA A 59 -20.18 -0.29 4.80
CA ALA A 59 -19.24 0.70 5.29
C ALA A 59 -18.94 1.74 4.20
N LYS A 60 -18.81 3.00 4.62
CA LYS A 60 -18.55 4.14 3.73
C LYS A 60 -17.25 4.81 4.14
N THR A 61 -16.42 5.13 3.14
CA THR A 61 -15.27 6.00 3.36
C THR A 61 -15.75 7.45 3.46
N GLY A 62 -15.07 8.25 4.28
CA GLY A 62 -15.21 9.70 4.21
C GLY A 62 -14.77 10.24 2.85
N VAL A 63 -15.29 11.42 2.46
CA VAL A 63 -14.81 12.12 1.27
C VAL A 63 -13.35 12.54 1.50
N HIS A 64 -12.48 12.23 0.55
CA HIS A 64 -11.06 12.59 0.60
C HIS A 64 -10.49 12.73 -0.82
N HIS A 65 -9.31 13.33 -0.95
CA HIS A 65 -8.56 13.43 -2.20
C HIS A 65 -7.17 12.81 -2.04
N HIS A 66 -6.59 12.30 -3.12
CA HIS A 66 -5.29 11.61 -3.13
C HIS A 66 -4.11 12.56 -3.44
N GLY A 67 -4.34 13.87 -3.36
CA GLY A 67 -3.35 14.88 -3.74
C GLY A 67 -2.94 14.73 -5.21
N ALA A 68 -1.64 14.79 -5.48
CA ALA A 68 -1.07 14.66 -6.83
C ALA A 68 -0.84 13.20 -7.27
N LEU A 69 -1.34 12.21 -6.51
CA LEU A 69 -1.11 10.79 -6.80
C LEU A 69 -2.16 10.24 -7.76
N GLU A 70 -1.71 9.48 -8.76
CA GLU A 70 -2.58 8.58 -9.50
C GLU A 70 -2.96 7.39 -8.60
N SER A 71 -4.23 6.98 -8.64
CA SER A 71 -4.76 5.94 -7.75
C SER A 71 -5.31 4.77 -8.56
N VAL A 72 -4.91 3.56 -8.18
CA VAL A 72 -5.39 2.31 -8.76
C VAL A 72 -6.01 1.47 -7.65
N ILE A 73 -7.20 0.92 -7.92
CA ILE A 73 -7.90 0.01 -7.01
C ILE A 73 -8.19 -1.27 -7.77
N TYR A 74 -7.71 -2.40 -7.22
CA TYR A 74 -7.99 -3.73 -7.75
C TYR A 74 -8.86 -4.51 -6.77
N VAL A 75 -10.06 -4.90 -7.21
CA VAL A 75 -11.02 -5.62 -6.36
C VAL A 75 -10.71 -7.12 -6.42
N VAL A 76 -10.18 -7.67 -5.33
CA VAL A 76 -9.90 -9.11 -5.21
C VAL A 76 -11.20 -9.91 -5.05
N ARG A 77 -12.12 -9.43 -4.21
CA ARG A 77 -13.45 -10.03 -4.00
C ARG A 77 -14.48 -8.98 -3.56
N GLY A 78 -15.76 -9.24 -3.82
CA GLY A 78 -16.87 -8.36 -3.43
C GLY A 78 -17.22 -7.31 -4.49
N ARG A 79 -17.92 -6.25 -4.09
CA ARG A 79 -18.32 -5.14 -4.97
C ARG A 79 -18.13 -3.82 -4.24
N ALA A 80 -17.48 -2.87 -4.90
CA ALA A 80 -17.34 -1.49 -4.44
C ALA A 80 -18.09 -0.56 -5.39
N ARG A 81 -18.61 0.55 -4.87
CA ARG A 81 -19.20 1.62 -5.67
C ARG A 81 -18.46 2.92 -5.40
N MET A 82 -17.83 3.47 -6.43
CA MET A 82 -17.20 4.78 -6.40
C MET A 82 -18.22 5.84 -6.86
N ARG A 83 -18.29 6.97 -6.17
CA ARG A 83 -19.19 8.10 -6.46
C ARG A 83 -18.53 9.42 -6.14
#